data_AF-A0A317YNK2-F1
#
_entry.id   AF-A0A317YNK2-F1
#
_cell.length_a   1.000
_cell.length_b   1.000
_cell.length_c   1.000
_cell.angle_alpha   90.00
_cell.angle_beta   90.00
_cell.angle_gamma   90.00
#
_symmetry.space_group_name_H-M   'P 1'
#
loop_
_entity.id
_entity.type
_entity.pdbx_description
1 polymer ?
#
loop_
_entity_poly.entity_id
_entity_poly.type
_entity_poly.pdbx_seq_one_letter_code
_entity_poly.pdbx_strand_id
1 'polypeptide(L)'
;NIEDGPVLVRGASGGVGTLAVLMLNELGYKVIASTGKQDVSNQLLELGAKEVIDRLPVEDDHKKPLASSTWQACVDPVGGEGINYVTKRLNHSGSIAVIGMTAGNT
;
A
#
# COMPACT_ATOMS: atom_id res chain seq x y z
N ASN A 1 -10.34 -4.55 -14.07
CA ASN A 1 -10.45 -3.09 -13.86
C ASN A 1 -9.75 -2.75 -12.55
N ILE A 2 -9.20 -1.54 -12.36
CA ILE A 2 -8.53 -1.21 -11.07
C ILE A 2 -9.51 -1.25 -9.88
N GLU A 3 -10.81 -1.19 -10.17
CA GLU A 3 -11.91 -1.22 -9.21
C GLU A 3 -12.19 -2.61 -8.62
N ASP A 4 -11.66 -3.69 -9.21
CA ASP A 4 -12.03 -5.06 -8.84
C ASP A 4 -11.25 -5.61 -7.62
N GLY A 5 -10.26 -4.88 -7.10
CA GLY A 5 -9.42 -5.34 -5.99
C GLY A 5 -8.93 -4.22 -5.07
N PRO A 6 -8.39 -4.57 -3.90
CA PRO A 6 -8.00 -3.59 -2.89
C PRO A 6 -6.81 -2.74 -3.35
N VAL A 7 -6.79 -1.48 -2.92
CA VAL A 7 -5.70 -0.54 -3.16
C VAL A 7 -4.87 -0.40 -1.88
N LEU A 8 -3.59 -0.74 -1.96
CA LEU A 8 -2.63 -0.56 -0.88
C LEU A 8 -2.17 0.90 -0.79
N VAL A 9 -2.09 1.44 0.41
CA VAL A 9 -1.41 2.71 0.69
C VAL A 9 -0.29 2.45 1.68
N ARG A 10 0.97 2.53 1.23
CA ARG A 10 2.14 2.45 2.12
C ARG A 10 2.37 3.79 2.82
N GLY A 11 2.96 3.76 4.03
CA GLY A 11 3.25 4.98 4.78
C GLY A 11 1.99 5.79 5.07
N ALA A 12 0.87 5.11 5.32
CA ALA A 12 -0.46 5.69 5.37
C ALA A 12 -0.63 6.78 6.44
N SER A 13 0.21 6.76 7.49
CA SER A 13 0.23 7.77 8.56
C SER A 13 1.06 9.02 8.25
N GLY A 14 1.69 9.10 7.06
CA GLY A 14 2.37 10.30 6.57
C GLY A 14 1.45 11.17 5.71
N GLY A 15 1.86 12.41 5.43
CA GLY A 15 1.01 13.40 4.74
C GLY A 15 0.40 12.93 3.41
N VAL A 16 1.22 12.35 2.52
CA VAL A 16 0.73 11.81 1.24
C VAL A 16 -0.15 10.58 1.45
N GLY A 17 0.24 9.69 2.37
CA GLY A 17 -0.50 8.46 2.64
C GLY A 17 -1.89 8.73 3.21
N THR A 18 -2.00 9.65 4.17
CA THR A 18 -3.28 10.02 4.78
C THR A 18 -4.24 10.62 3.76
N LEU A 19 -3.74 11.49 2.89
CA LEU A 19 -4.54 12.06 1.80
C LEU A 19 -4.94 10.98 0.77
N ALA A 20 -4.04 10.06 0.44
CA ALA A 20 -4.34 8.96 -0.47
C ALA A 20 -5.44 8.04 0.08
N VAL A 21 -5.39 7.69 1.38
CA VAL A 21 -6.45 6.92 2.04
C VAL A 21 -7.81 7.62 1.92
N LEU A 22 -7.85 8.91 2.26
CA LEU A 22 -9.08 9.71 2.21
C LEU A 22 -9.65 9.78 0.77
N MET A 23 -8.82 10.14 -0.21
CA MET A 23 -9.27 10.30 -1.61
C MET A 23 -9.73 8.96 -2.21
N LEU A 24 -9.01 7.87 -1.96
CA LEU A 24 -9.38 6.56 -2.50
C LEU A 24 -10.66 6.02 -1.86
N ASN A 25 -10.88 6.26 -0.56
CA ASN A 25 -12.14 5.88 0.07
C ASN A 25 -13.32 6.70 -0.49
N GLU A 26 -13.15 8.01 -0.71
CA GLU A 26 -14.18 8.86 -1.30
C GLU A 26 -14.54 8.42 -2.74
N LEU A 27 -13.56 7.92 -3.48
CA LEU A 27 -13.77 7.32 -4.81
C LEU A 27 -14.36 5.89 -4.76
N GLY A 28 -14.62 5.34 -3.57
CA GLY A 28 -15.26 4.04 -3.39
C GLY A 28 -14.32 2.83 -3.41
N TYR A 29 -13.00 3.02 -3.39
CA TYR A 29 -12.06 1.89 -3.37
C TYR A 29 -11.98 1.21 -2.00
N LYS A 30 -11.70 -0.10 -2.01
CA LYS A 30 -11.30 -0.83 -0.80
C LYS A 30 -9.83 -0.51 -0.47
N VAL A 31 -9.60 0.42 0.44
CA VAL A 31 -8.26 0.85 0.84
C VAL A 31 -7.68 -0.04 1.94
N ILE A 32 -6.45 -0.50 1.76
CA ILE A 32 -5.64 -1.19 2.78
C ILE A 32 -4.49 -0.26 3.17
N ALA A 33 -4.45 0.20 4.41
CA ALA A 33 -3.44 1.13 4.88
C ALA A 33 -2.28 0.38 5.57
N SER A 34 -1.04 0.59 5.12
CA SER A 34 0.16 0.06 5.80
C SER A 34 0.88 1.17 6.56
N THR A 35 1.11 0.95 7.85
CA THR A 35 1.78 1.90 8.75
C THR A 35 2.72 1.16 9.69
N GLY A 36 3.87 1.77 10.01
CA GLY A 36 4.74 1.28 11.09
C GLY A 36 4.41 1.87 12.47
N LYS A 37 3.33 2.67 12.56
CA LYS A 37 2.82 3.27 13.79
C LYS A 37 1.46 2.65 14.09
N GLN A 38 1.41 1.72 15.03
CA GLN A 38 0.19 0.94 15.34
C GLN A 38 -0.83 1.73 16.17
N ASP A 39 -0.38 2.75 16.88
CA ASP A 39 -1.20 3.68 17.68
C ASP A 39 -2.15 4.53 16.84
N VAL A 40 -1.89 4.68 15.52
CA VAL A 40 -2.74 5.46 14.61
C VAL A 40 -3.74 4.62 13.82
N SER A 41 -3.84 3.31 14.08
CA SER A 41 -4.69 2.41 13.29
C SER A 41 -6.17 2.82 13.30
N ASN A 42 -6.71 3.24 14.45
CA ASN A 42 -8.10 3.71 14.54
C ASN A 42 -8.33 4.97 13.70
N GLN A 43 -7.38 5.90 13.69
CA GLN A 43 -7.48 7.12 12.88
C GLN A 43 -7.50 6.80 11.38
N LEU A 44 -6.70 5.82 10.94
CA LEU A 44 -6.69 5.39 9.54
C LEU A 44 -8.00 4.71 9.13
N LEU A 45 -8.62 3.94 10.04
CA LEU A 45 -9.95 3.36 9.82
C LEU A 45 -11.02 4.45 9.73
N GLU A 46 -10.99 5.45 10.62
CA GLU A 46 -11.89 6.61 10.59
C GLU A 46 -11.75 7.43 9.31
N LEU A 47 -10.54 7.54 8.75
CA LEU A 47 -10.27 8.20 7.48
C LEU A 47 -10.79 7.43 6.25
N GLY A 48 -11.15 6.16 6.40
CA GLY A 48 -11.75 5.35 5.34
C GLY A 48 -10.95 4.12 4.92
N ALA A 49 -9.82 3.82 5.57
CA ALA A 49 -9.18 2.52 5.37
C ALA A 49 -10.14 1.38 5.76
N LYS A 50 -10.21 0.33 4.95
CA LYS A 50 -11.01 -0.88 5.26
C LYS A 50 -10.23 -1.87 6.11
N GLU A 51 -8.91 -1.79 6.06
CA GLU A 51 -8.00 -2.60 6.85
C GLU A 51 -6.73 -1.80 7.10
N VAL A 52 -6.12 -1.99 8.27
CA VAL A 52 -4.80 -1.46 8.60
C VAL A 52 -3.88 -2.63 8.86
N ILE A 53 -2.75 -2.65 8.14
CA ILE A 53 -1.71 -3.67 8.26
C ILE A 53 -0.42 -3.02 8.74
N ASP A 54 0.48 -3.84 9.29
CA ASP A 54 1.81 -3.37 9.67
C ASP A 54 2.64 -2.97 8.45
N ARG A 55 3.82 -2.40 8.71
CA ARG A 55 4.84 -2.16 7.71
C ARG A 55 5.17 -3.45 6.98
N LEU A 56 5.14 -3.39 5.65
CA LEU A 56 5.52 -4.51 4.80
C LEU A 56 7.02 -4.86 4.99
N PRO A 57 7.38 -6.14 4.87
CA PRO A 57 8.78 -6.55 4.98
C PRO A 57 9.61 -5.95 3.84
N VAL A 58 10.88 -5.69 4.12
CA VAL A 58 11.84 -5.14 3.14
C VAL A 58 12.31 -6.25 2.20
N GLU A 59 12.62 -7.41 2.77
CA GLU A 59 12.96 -8.61 2.01
C GLU A 59 11.71 -9.46 1.77
N ASP A 60 11.55 -9.92 0.53
CA ASP A 60 10.53 -10.90 0.19
C ASP A 60 11.17 -12.29 0.16
N ASP A 61 10.87 -13.11 1.17
CA ASP A 61 11.33 -14.49 1.32
C ASP A 61 10.81 -15.42 0.20
N HIS A 62 9.82 -14.96 -0.56
CA HIS A 62 9.35 -15.64 -1.76
C HIS A 62 10.41 -15.68 -2.86
N LYS A 63 10.96 -16.88 -3.06
CA LYS A 63 11.93 -17.21 -4.12
C LYS A 63 11.37 -17.08 -5.54
N LYS A 64 10.05 -17.03 -5.72
CA LYS A 64 9.41 -16.94 -7.04
C LYS A 64 9.33 -15.48 -7.50
N PRO A 65 9.43 -15.19 -8.81
CA PRO A 65 9.24 -13.84 -9.35
C PRO A 65 7.83 -13.28 -9.14
N LEU A 66 6.83 -14.15 -9.00
CA LEU A 66 5.45 -13.79 -8.67
C LEU A 66 4.99 -14.57 -7.43
N ALA A 67 4.32 -13.86 -6.53
CA ALA A 67 3.62 -14.43 -5.38
C ALA A 67 2.11 -14.44 -5.65
N SER A 68 1.32 -14.89 -4.68
CA SER A 68 -0.14 -14.81 -4.78
C SER A 68 -0.59 -13.34 -4.88
N SER A 69 -1.47 -13.06 -5.84
CA SER A 69 -1.99 -11.72 -6.06
C SER A 69 -2.85 -11.25 -4.87
N THR A 70 -2.64 -10.01 -4.44
CA THR A 70 -3.24 -9.45 -3.22
C THR A 70 -3.85 -8.07 -3.48
N TRP A 71 -3.15 -7.19 -4.19
CA TRP A 71 -3.59 -5.79 -4.40
C TRP A 71 -3.76 -5.48 -5.87
N GLN A 72 -4.78 -4.69 -6.20
CA GLN A 72 -4.98 -4.21 -7.56
C GLN A 72 -4.09 -3.01 -7.88
N ALA A 73 -3.81 -2.16 -6.89
CA ALA A 73 -2.90 -1.03 -7.05
C ALA A 73 -2.21 -0.68 -5.73
N CYS A 74 -1.17 0.12 -5.81
CA CYS A 74 -0.47 0.66 -4.64
C CYS A 74 -0.13 2.15 -4.83
N VAL A 75 -0.37 2.95 -3.80
CA VAL A 75 0.18 4.31 -3.65
C VAL A 75 1.32 4.26 -2.64
N ASP A 76 2.51 4.67 -3.07
CA ASP A 76 3.75 4.44 -2.31
C ASP A 76 4.62 5.69 -2.14
N PRO A 77 4.44 6.43 -1.02
CA PRO A 77 5.35 7.50 -0.60
C PRO A 77 6.65 7.00 0.06
N VAL A 78 6.78 5.68 0.27
CA VAL A 78 7.88 5.08 1.03
C VAL A 78 9.04 4.71 0.12
N GLY A 79 8.76 4.02 -0.98
CA GLY A 79 9.78 3.55 -1.92
C GLY A 79 10.65 2.42 -1.37
N GLY A 80 11.91 2.37 -1.84
CA GLY A 80 12.95 1.43 -1.44
C GLY A 80 12.69 -0.02 -1.85
N GLU A 81 13.48 -0.94 -1.28
CA GLU A 81 13.44 -2.38 -1.62
C GLU A 81 12.09 -3.05 -1.35
N GLY A 82 11.31 -2.53 -0.39
CA GLY A 82 9.96 -3.00 -0.09
C GLY A 82 8.97 -2.87 -1.25
N ILE A 83 9.29 -2.11 -2.32
CA ILE A 83 8.51 -2.12 -3.57
C ILE A 83 8.47 -3.53 -4.17
N ASN A 84 9.56 -4.28 -4.10
CA ASN A 84 9.64 -5.62 -4.69
C ASN A 84 8.56 -6.55 -4.10
N TYR A 85 8.35 -6.47 -2.78
CA TYR A 85 7.31 -7.24 -2.10
C TYR A 85 5.91 -6.96 -2.65
N VAL A 86 5.61 -5.69 -2.95
CA VAL A 86 4.32 -5.25 -3.52
C VAL A 86 4.20 -5.68 -4.98
N THR A 87 5.23 -5.44 -5.79
CA THR A 87 5.24 -5.75 -7.23
C THR A 87 4.91 -7.22 -7.50
N LYS A 88 5.45 -8.15 -6.69
CA LYS A 88 5.17 -9.58 -6.85
C LYS A 88 3.74 -10.00 -6.49
N ARG A 89 2.99 -9.14 -5.80
CA ARG A 89 1.64 -9.39 -5.26
C ARG A 89 0.57 -8.52 -5.91
N LEU A 90 0.88 -7.83 -7.01
CA LEU A 90 -0.15 -7.14 -7.78
C LEU A 90 -1.04 -8.14 -8.52
N ASN A 91 -2.33 -7.82 -8.61
CA ASN A 91 -3.24 -8.46 -9.54
C ASN A 91 -2.79 -8.20 -10.99
N HIS A 92 -3.34 -9.00 -11.91
CA HIS A 92 -3.11 -8.78 -13.33
C HIS A 92 -3.47 -7.33 -13.73
N SER A 93 -2.60 -6.70 -14.52
CA SER A 93 -2.71 -5.29 -14.92
C SER A 93 -2.78 -4.30 -13.75
N GLY A 94 -2.27 -4.67 -12.58
CA GLY A 94 -2.12 -3.76 -11.45
C GLY A 94 -1.00 -2.75 -11.63
N SER A 95 -1.03 -1.67 -10.85
CA SER A 95 -0.09 -0.55 -10.97
C SER A 95 0.39 -0.03 -9.62
N ILE A 96 1.62 0.48 -9.58
CA ILE A 96 2.17 1.18 -8.41
C ILE A 96 2.49 2.62 -8.79
N ALA A 97 1.98 3.58 -8.02
CA ALA A 97 2.39 4.96 -8.06
C ALA A 97 3.41 5.23 -6.95
N VAL A 98 4.69 5.23 -7.31
CA VAL A 98 5.79 5.54 -6.37
C VAL A 98 6.01 7.05 -6.36
N ILE A 99 5.92 7.66 -5.19
CA ILE A 99 5.91 9.12 -5.00
C ILE A 99 7.11 9.59 -4.18
N GLY A 100 7.63 8.74 -3.29
CA GLY A 100 8.68 9.13 -2.35
C GLY A 100 9.77 8.07 -2.16
N MET A 101 10.84 8.49 -1.49
CA MET A 101 12.04 7.70 -1.21
C MET A 101 12.37 7.67 0.29
N THR A 102 11.35 7.68 1.14
CA THR A 102 11.52 7.65 2.61
C THR A 102 12.37 6.46 3.08
N ALA A 103 12.34 5.34 2.34
CA ALA A 103 13.15 4.15 2.60
C ALA A 103 14.41 4.05 1.72
N GLY A 104 14.80 5.12 1.01
CA GLY A 104 15.96 5.14 0.10
C GLY A 104 15.61 4.86 -1.36
N ASN A 105 16.65 4.80 -2.20
CA ASN A 105 16.56 4.38 -3.59
C ASN A 105 16.72 2.86 -3.72
N THR A 106 16.24 2.31 -4.83
CA THR A 106 16.29 0.87 -5.16
C THR A 106 17.33 0.63 -6.24
#